data_AF-A0A484WV00-F1
#
_entry.id   AF-A0A484WV00-F1
#
_cell.length_a   1.000
_cell.length_b   1.000
_cell.length_c   1.000
_cell.angle_alpha   90.00
_cell.angle_beta   90.00
_cell.angle_gamma   90.00
#
_symmetry.space_group_name_H-M   'P 1'
#
loop_
_entity.id
_entity.type
_entity.pdbx_description
1 polymer ?
#
loop_
_entity_poly.entity_id
_entity_poly.type
_entity_poly.pdbx_seq_one_letter_code
_entity_poly.pdbx_strand_id
1 'polypeptide(L)'
;MPEYNWPAVDDDTLLASLEVWLLPQMAGVHSLRALKALDVKAALQNLLDWSLRQRLDSELPGHYTVPTGSRIAIRYHDDNPPALAVRMQEMFGEASTPSIAEGRVPLVLELLSPAHRPLQITRDLGAFWAGSYRDVQKEMKGRYPKHVWPDDPANTAPTRRTKKYS
;
A
#
# COMPACT_ATOMS: atom_id res chain seq x y z
N MET A 1 -7.48 -14.52 3.34
CA MET A 1 -8.10 -15.51 2.42
C MET A 1 -7.62 -16.90 2.82
N PRO A 2 -8.19 -17.46 3.91
CA PRO A 2 -7.79 -18.76 4.44
C PRO A 2 -8.23 -19.95 3.58
N GLU A 3 -9.10 -19.72 2.60
CA GLU A 3 -9.58 -20.76 1.68
C GLU A 3 -8.53 -21.26 0.68
N TYR A 4 -7.40 -20.55 0.56
CA TYR A 4 -6.27 -20.95 -0.28
C TYR A 4 -5.13 -21.52 0.57
N ASN A 5 -4.41 -22.49 0.00
CA ASN A 5 -3.28 -23.15 0.66
C ASN A 5 -2.00 -22.32 0.58
N TRP A 6 -1.98 -21.17 1.27
CA TRP A 6 -0.76 -20.37 1.41
C TRP A 6 0.30 -21.15 2.20
N PRO A 7 1.57 -21.14 1.78
CA PRO A 7 2.64 -21.77 2.53
C PRO A 7 2.83 -21.02 3.86
N ALA A 8 3.11 -21.78 4.92
CA ALA A 8 3.58 -21.20 6.17
C ALA A 8 5.00 -20.63 5.96
N VAL A 9 5.21 -19.40 6.43
CA VAL A 9 6.45 -18.63 6.25
C VAL A 9 6.92 -18.01 7.57
N ASP A 10 6.48 -18.57 8.70
CA ASP A 10 7.06 -18.26 10.00
C ASP A 10 8.50 -18.82 10.13
N ASP A 11 9.28 -18.24 11.03
CA ASP A 11 10.69 -18.55 11.20
C ASP A 11 10.95 -20.04 11.44
N ASP A 12 10.16 -20.69 12.31
CA ASP A 12 10.33 -22.11 12.64
C ASP A 12 10.10 -22.99 11.40
N THR A 13 9.02 -22.71 10.65
CA THR A 13 8.74 -23.44 9.40
C THR A 13 9.83 -23.21 8.34
N LEU A 14 10.29 -21.97 8.16
CA LEU A 14 11.31 -21.65 7.16
C LEU A 14 12.67 -22.26 7.51
N LEU A 15 13.04 -22.29 8.79
CA LEU A 15 14.26 -22.94 9.28
C LEU A 15 14.20 -24.45 9.14
N ALA A 16 13.04 -25.06 9.40
CA ALA A 16 12.84 -26.51 9.27
C ALA A 16 12.77 -26.99 7.81
N SER A 17 12.64 -26.09 6.83
CA SER A 17 12.45 -26.42 5.41
C SER A 17 13.47 -25.78 4.47
N LEU A 18 14.64 -25.38 4.98
CA LEU A 18 15.71 -24.73 4.20
C LEU A 18 16.11 -25.52 2.95
N GLU A 19 16.14 -26.85 3.04
CA GLU A 19 16.45 -27.76 1.93
C GLU A 19 15.41 -27.69 0.80
N VAL A 20 14.19 -27.27 1.10
CA VAL A 20 13.09 -27.19 0.13
C VAL A 20 13.10 -25.85 -0.59
N TRP A 21 13.17 -24.74 0.14
CA TRP A 21 12.95 -23.42 -0.44
C TRP A 21 14.26 -22.64 -0.73
N LEU A 22 15.28 -22.80 0.12
CA LEU A 22 16.52 -22.04 0.00
C LEU A 22 17.59 -22.78 -0.79
N LEU A 23 17.78 -24.08 -0.52
CA LEU A 23 18.84 -24.89 -1.16
C LEU A 23 18.83 -24.83 -2.70
N PRO A 24 17.68 -24.85 -3.41
CA PRO A 24 17.67 -24.68 -4.86
C PRO A 24 18.27 -23.35 -5.36
N GLN A 25 18.29 -22.31 -4.50
CA GLN A 25 18.88 -21.01 -4.80
C GLN A 25 20.36 -20.91 -4.40
N MET A 26 20.92 -21.92 -3.72
CA MET A 26 22.29 -21.90 -3.22
C MET A 26 23.36 -22.31 -4.25
N ALA A 27 22.97 -22.51 -5.52
CA ALA A 27 23.91 -22.85 -6.58
C ALA A 27 25.03 -21.79 -6.70
N GLY A 28 26.29 -22.20 -6.58
CA GLY A 28 27.45 -21.31 -6.64
C GLY A 28 27.72 -20.48 -5.38
N VAL A 29 26.98 -20.73 -4.28
CA VAL A 29 27.23 -20.07 -3.00
C VAL A 29 28.34 -20.78 -2.24
N HIS A 30 29.53 -20.16 -2.21
CA HIS A 30 30.71 -20.71 -1.53
C HIS A 30 31.24 -19.81 -0.40
N SER A 31 30.51 -18.76 -0.02
CA SER A 31 30.90 -17.85 1.06
C SER A 31 29.70 -17.23 1.76
N LEU A 32 29.89 -16.77 3.00
CA LEU A 32 28.87 -16.01 3.74
C LEU A 32 28.46 -14.71 3.03
N ARG A 33 29.40 -14.10 2.28
CA ARG A 33 29.09 -12.93 1.45
C ARG A 33 28.10 -13.29 0.34
N ALA A 34 28.30 -14.42 -0.33
CA ALA A 34 27.40 -14.91 -1.36
C ALA A 34 26.03 -15.29 -0.77
N LEU A 35 26.00 -15.88 0.43
CA LEU A 35 24.76 -16.20 1.13
C LEU A 35 23.91 -14.94 1.40
N LYS A 36 24.54 -13.85 1.88
CA LYS A 36 23.85 -12.56 2.10
C LYS A 36 23.37 -11.88 0.82
N ALA A 37 23.87 -12.29 -0.34
CA ALA A 37 23.51 -11.74 -1.64
C ALA A 37 22.38 -12.53 -2.33
N LEU A 38 21.87 -13.61 -1.71
CA LEU A 38 20.76 -14.39 -2.25
C LEU A 38 19.49 -13.56 -2.34
N ASP A 39 18.75 -13.75 -3.44
CA ASP A 39 17.41 -13.20 -3.61
C ASP A 39 16.40 -14.04 -2.82
N VAL A 40 16.28 -13.73 -1.53
CA VAL A 40 15.33 -14.38 -0.61
C VAL A 40 13.89 -14.18 -1.08
N LYS A 41 13.57 -13.05 -1.73
CA LYS A 41 12.23 -12.81 -2.27
C LYS A 41 11.91 -13.82 -3.36
N ALA A 42 12.81 -14.00 -4.33
CA ALA A 42 12.63 -14.99 -5.39
C ALA A 42 12.52 -16.41 -4.82
N ALA A 43 13.34 -16.74 -3.81
CA ALA A 43 13.30 -18.03 -3.11
C ALA A 43 11.94 -18.29 -2.45
N LEU A 44 11.40 -17.32 -1.68
CA LEU A 44 10.09 -17.44 -1.05
C LEU A 44 8.95 -17.47 -2.08
N GLN A 45 9.05 -16.70 -3.16
CA GLN A 45 8.09 -16.78 -4.25
C GLN A 45 8.05 -18.17 -4.89
N ASN A 46 9.15 -18.94 -4.83
CA ASN A 46 9.20 -20.31 -5.33
C ASN A 46 8.42 -21.33 -4.50
N LEU A 47 7.99 -20.97 -3.29
CA LEU A 47 7.02 -21.76 -2.53
C LEU A 47 5.59 -21.69 -3.11
N LEU A 48 5.30 -20.66 -3.91
CA LEU A 48 3.98 -20.43 -4.48
C LEU A 48 3.89 -21.07 -5.87
N ASP A 49 2.85 -21.87 -6.07
CA ASP A 49 2.45 -22.26 -7.43
C ASP A 49 2.03 -21.03 -8.25
N TRP A 50 1.92 -21.20 -9.56
CA TRP A 50 1.62 -20.09 -10.46
C TRP A 50 0.29 -19.40 -10.14
N SER A 51 -0.72 -20.15 -9.69
CA SER A 51 -2.04 -19.61 -9.37
C SER A 51 -2.02 -18.75 -8.11
N LEU A 52 -1.29 -19.19 -7.07
CA LEU A 52 -1.11 -18.45 -5.83
C LEU A 52 -0.26 -17.19 -6.05
N ARG A 53 0.75 -17.24 -6.92
CA ARG A 53 1.53 -16.05 -7.28
C ARG A 53 0.67 -14.98 -7.94
N GLN A 54 -0.10 -15.35 -8.95
CA GLN A 54 -0.99 -14.41 -9.63
C GLN A 54 -2.01 -13.81 -8.66
N ARG A 55 -2.54 -14.64 -7.75
CA ARG A 55 -3.46 -14.19 -6.70
C ARG A 55 -2.79 -13.27 -5.68
N LEU A 56 -1.56 -13.55 -5.27
CA LEU A 56 -0.81 -12.65 -4.38
C LEU A 56 -0.62 -11.29 -5.05
N ASP A 57 -0.23 -11.28 -6.32
CA ASP A 57 0.00 -10.05 -7.08
C ASP A 57 -1.28 -9.24 -7.31
N SER A 58 -2.45 -9.89 -7.48
CA SER A 58 -3.73 -9.20 -7.65
C SER A 58 -4.37 -8.77 -6.34
N GLU A 59 -4.39 -9.66 -5.34
CA GLU A 59 -5.18 -9.49 -4.12
C GLU A 59 -4.39 -8.86 -2.97
N LEU A 60 -3.07 -9.00 -2.95
CA LEU A 60 -2.17 -8.35 -2.01
C LEU A 60 -1.03 -7.62 -2.75
N PRO A 61 -1.36 -6.64 -3.61
CA PRO A 61 -0.38 -5.99 -4.45
C PRO A 61 0.61 -5.17 -3.61
N GLY A 62 1.89 -5.16 -3.98
CA GLY A 62 2.88 -4.32 -3.29
C GLY A 62 2.61 -2.80 -3.41
N HIS A 63 1.79 -2.38 -4.38
CA HIS A 63 1.44 -0.97 -4.61
C HIS A 63 -0.04 -0.82 -4.99
N TYR A 64 -0.65 0.26 -4.52
CA TYR A 64 -1.97 0.70 -4.95
C TYR A 64 -1.85 1.85 -5.95
N THR A 65 -2.67 1.84 -7.01
CA THR A 65 -2.74 2.95 -7.97
C THR A 65 -3.86 3.89 -7.56
N VAL A 66 -3.50 5.07 -7.06
CA VAL A 66 -4.47 6.09 -6.60
C VAL A 66 -5.12 6.81 -7.79
N PRO A 67 -6.23 7.55 -7.62
CA PRO A 67 -6.95 8.23 -8.71
C PRO A 67 -6.09 9.09 -9.65
N THR A 68 -5.00 9.68 -9.15
CA THR A 68 -4.07 10.45 -10.00
C THR A 68 -3.16 9.58 -10.88
N GLY A 69 -3.26 8.25 -10.80
CA GLY A 69 -2.40 7.27 -11.45
C GLY A 69 -1.06 7.02 -10.74
N SER A 70 -0.84 7.56 -9.54
CA SER A 70 0.41 7.31 -8.80
C SER A 70 0.40 5.91 -8.22
N ARG A 71 1.53 5.22 -8.26
CA ARG A 71 1.71 3.93 -7.59
C ARG A 71 2.29 4.17 -6.20
N ILE A 72 1.50 3.94 -5.17
CA ILE A 72 1.87 4.16 -3.78
C ILE A 72 2.05 2.80 -3.10
N ALA A 73 3.18 2.60 -2.42
CA ALA A 73 3.49 1.33 -1.77
C ALA A 73 2.49 1.03 -0.65
N ILE A 74 1.99 -0.20 -0.61
CA ILE A 74 1.18 -0.69 0.50
C ILE A 74 2.14 -1.24 1.56
N ARG A 75 1.98 -0.78 2.79
CA ARG A 75 2.75 -1.28 3.92
C ARG A 75 1.96 -2.37 4.61
N TYR A 76 2.39 -3.61 4.41
CA TYR A 76 1.87 -4.79 5.10
C TYR A 76 2.53 -4.94 6.46
N HIS A 77 1.84 -5.62 7.37
CA HIS A 77 2.30 -5.93 8.72
C HIS A 77 1.54 -7.17 9.19
N ASP A 78 2.16 -7.96 10.08
CA ASP A 78 1.58 -9.21 10.59
C ASP A 78 0.31 -8.94 11.42
N ASP A 79 0.39 -8.04 12.40
CA ASP A 79 -0.75 -7.70 13.28
C ASP A 79 -1.56 -6.45 12.87
N ASN A 80 -0.99 -5.56 12.07
CA ASN A 80 -1.61 -4.28 11.74
C ASN A 80 -2.25 -4.34 10.34
N PRO A 81 -3.41 -3.68 10.15
CA PRO A 81 -4.01 -3.61 8.82
C PRO A 81 -3.08 -2.92 7.80
N PRO A 82 -3.16 -3.31 6.51
CA PRO A 82 -2.34 -2.74 5.46
C PRO A 82 -2.58 -1.24 5.36
N ALA A 83 -1.49 -0.47 5.33
CA ALA A 83 -1.53 0.98 5.34
C ALA A 83 -1.02 1.59 4.03
N LEU A 84 -1.61 2.72 3.64
CA LEU A 84 -1.26 3.50 2.46
C LEU A 84 -0.95 4.94 2.86
N ALA A 85 0.34 5.29 2.85
CA ALA A 85 0.80 6.65 3.10
C ALA A 85 0.68 7.49 1.81
N VAL A 86 -0.38 8.29 1.71
CA VAL A 86 -0.76 8.98 0.48
C VAL A 86 -1.06 10.43 0.75
N ARG A 87 -0.63 11.33 -0.14
CA ARG A 87 -1.03 12.74 -0.07
C ARG A 87 -2.53 12.85 -0.28
N MET A 88 -3.23 13.58 0.59
CA MET A 88 -4.70 13.70 0.56
C MET A 88 -5.22 14.13 -0.81
N GLN A 89 -4.51 15.05 -1.49
CA GLN A 89 -4.86 15.52 -2.83
C GLN A 89 -4.87 14.43 -3.92
N GLU A 90 -4.14 13.32 -3.71
CA GLU A 90 -4.11 12.22 -4.67
C GLU A 90 -5.30 11.27 -4.52
N MET A 91 -6.07 11.41 -3.44
CA MET A 91 -7.31 10.67 -3.17
C MET A 91 -8.56 11.46 -3.58
N PHE A 92 -8.43 12.67 -4.11
CA PHE A 92 -9.60 13.39 -4.67
C PHE A 92 -10.18 12.59 -5.85
N GLY A 93 -11.51 12.51 -5.89
CA GLY A 93 -12.25 11.69 -6.84
C GLY A 93 -12.48 10.25 -6.37
N GLU A 94 -11.87 9.84 -5.25
CA GLU A 94 -12.14 8.56 -4.60
C GLU A 94 -13.19 8.76 -3.49
N ALA A 95 -14.39 8.22 -3.70
CA ALA A 95 -15.49 8.35 -2.74
C ALA A 95 -15.41 7.31 -1.60
N SER A 96 -14.86 6.12 -1.88
CA SER A 96 -14.82 4.97 -0.98
C SER A 96 -13.41 4.62 -0.54
N THR A 97 -13.24 4.00 0.63
CA THR A 97 -11.92 3.50 1.03
C THR A 97 -11.47 2.40 0.06
N PRO A 98 -10.25 2.49 -0.51
CA PRO A 98 -9.67 1.39 -1.25
C PRO A 98 -9.59 0.11 -0.41
N SER A 99 -9.90 -1.02 -1.02
CA SER A 99 -9.87 -2.33 -0.37
C SER A 99 -9.06 -3.34 -1.20
N ILE A 100 -8.39 -4.25 -0.51
CA ILE A 100 -7.64 -5.37 -1.08
C ILE A 100 -8.23 -6.70 -0.61
N ALA A 101 -7.62 -7.82 -1.02
CA ALA A 101 -8.07 -9.18 -0.68
C ALA A 101 -9.55 -9.40 -1.04
N GLU A 102 -9.89 -9.22 -2.32
CA GLU A 102 -11.26 -9.36 -2.85
C GLU A 102 -12.26 -8.42 -2.15
N GLY A 103 -11.81 -7.22 -1.77
CA GLY A 103 -12.64 -6.22 -1.10
C GLY A 103 -12.83 -6.44 0.40
N ARG A 104 -12.21 -7.47 0.99
CA ARG A 104 -12.42 -7.85 2.40
C ARG A 104 -11.63 -6.98 3.37
N VAL A 105 -10.51 -6.41 2.93
CA VAL A 105 -9.60 -5.66 3.80
C VAL A 105 -9.49 -4.21 3.30
N PRO A 106 -10.13 -3.24 3.97
CA PRO A 106 -9.95 -1.83 3.65
C PRO A 106 -8.54 -1.37 4.06
N LEU A 107 -7.91 -0.55 3.21
CA LEU A 107 -6.62 0.05 3.52
C LEU A 107 -6.77 1.13 4.59
N VAL A 108 -5.83 1.17 5.52
CA VAL A 108 -5.64 2.32 6.41
C VAL A 108 -4.99 3.44 5.61
N LEU A 109 -5.70 4.54 5.40
CA LEU A 109 -5.16 5.70 4.70
C LEU A 109 -4.48 6.63 5.69
N GLU A 110 -3.16 6.77 5.55
CA GLU A 110 -2.38 7.81 6.24
C GLU A 110 -2.32 9.02 5.31
N LEU A 111 -3.31 9.90 5.45
CA LEU A 111 -3.47 11.07 4.59
C LEU A 111 -2.43 12.12 4.95
N LEU A 112 -1.63 12.51 3.96
CA LEU A 112 -0.51 13.44 4.10
C LEU A 112 -0.79 14.79 3.44
N SER A 113 -0.13 15.82 3.96
CA SER A 113 -0.06 17.15 3.34
C SER A 113 0.86 17.17 2.11
N PRO A 114 0.90 18.27 1.33
CA PRO A 114 1.82 18.41 0.21
C PRO A 114 3.30 18.21 0.60
N ALA A 115 3.67 18.55 1.84
CA ALA A 115 5.00 18.37 2.39
C ALA A 115 5.19 17.01 3.09
N HIS A 116 4.36 16.00 2.78
CA HIS A 116 4.43 14.64 3.34
C HIS A 116 4.26 14.55 4.87
N ARG A 117 3.72 15.58 5.51
CA ARG A 117 3.38 15.53 6.95
C ARG A 117 2.03 14.86 7.16
N PRO A 118 1.88 13.96 8.16
CA PRO A 118 0.59 13.36 8.51
C PRO A 118 -0.47 14.40 8.83
N LEU A 119 -1.68 14.22 8.29
CA LEU A 119 -2.86 15.04 8.56
C LEU A 119 -3.94 14.24 9.27
N GLN A 120 -4.26 13.06 8.76
CA GLN A 120 -5.31 12.20 9.27
C GLN A 120 -4.94 10.74 9.00
N ILE A 121 -5.33 9.86 9.92
CA ILE A 121 -5.36 8.42 9.67
C ILE A 121 -6.84 8.01 9.63
N THR A 122 -7.27 7.31 8.59
CA THR A 122 -8.66 6.84 8.47
C THR A 122 -8.74 5.46 7.83
N ARG A 123 -9.75 4.69 8.22
CA ARG A 123 -10.20 3.44 7.55
C ARG A 123 -11.51 3.65 6.78
N ASP A 124 -12.09 4.84 6.90
CA ASP A 124 -13.32 5.24 6.24
C ASP A 124 -13.08 6.60 5.56
N LEU A 125 -12.76 6.54 4.27
CA LEU A 125 -12.50 7.71 3.45
C LEU A 125 -13.78 8.52 3.23
N GLY A 126 -14.93 7.85 3.07
CA GLY A 126 -16.22 8.49 2.88
C GLY A 126 -16.62 9.32 4.11
N ALA A 127 -16.50 8.73 5.31
CA ALA A 127 -16.75 9.43 6.56
C ALA A 127 -15.77 10.59 6.78
N PHE A 128 -14.50 10.43 6.38
CA PHE A 128 -13.53 11.52 6.42
C PHE A 128 -13.97 12.71 5.56
N TRP A 129 -14.37 12.46 4.31
CA TRP A 129 -14.85 13.50 3.39
C TRP A 129 -16.09 14.21 3.91
N ALA A 130 -17.05 13.48 4.47
CA ALA A 130 -18.28 14.05 5.03
C ALA A 130 -18.06 14.78 6.37
N GLY A 131 -17.01 14.43 7.10
CA GLY A 131 -16.73 14.92 8.45
C GLY A 131 -15.50 15.82 8.54
N SER A 132 -14.42 15.29 9.10
CA SER A 132 -13.24 16.06 9.52
C SER A 132 -12.44 16.69 8.38
N TYR A 133 -12.71 16.32 7.12
CA TYR A 133 -12.13 16.99 5.97
C TYR A 133 -12.31 18.51 6.01
N ARG A 134 -13.47 19.02 6.43
CA ARG A 134 -13.76 20.46 6.40
C ARG A 134 -12.79 21.27 7.28
N ASP A 135 -12.34 20.71 8.39
CA ASP A 135 -11.40 21.39 9.28
C ASP A 135 -9.96 21.27 8.76
N VAL A 136 -9.58 20.09 8.24
CA VAL A 136 -8.31 19.90 7.53
C VAL A 136 -8.22 20.86 6.32
N GLN A 137 -9.31 21.03 5.58
CA GLN A 137 -9.40 21.90 4.41
C GLN A 137 -9.11 23.37 4.78
N LYS A 138 -9.68 23.87 5.88
CA LYS A 138 -9.43 25.25 6.37
C LYS A 138 -7.95 25.45 6.70
N GLU A 139 -7.35 24.51 7.43
CA GLU A 139 -5.93 24.56 7.78
C GLU A 139 -5.04 24.52 6.54
N MET A 140 -5.34 23.60 5.60
CA MET A 140 -4.56 23.41 4.39
C MET A 140 -4.67 24.59 3.42
N LYS A 141 -5.84 25.25 3.34
CA LYS A 141 -6.01 26.51 2.58
C LYS A 141 -5.08 27.61 3.11
N GLY A 142 -4.84 27.67 4.41
CA GLY A 142 -3.90 28.63 5.03
C GLY A 142 -2.43 28.27 4.82
N ARG A 143 -2.04 27.02 5.11
CA ARG A 143 -0.62 26.58 5.01
C ARG A 143 -0.14 26.40 3.57
N TYR A 144 -1.03 26.00 2.66
CA TYR A 144 -0.72 25.66 1.28
C TYR A 144 -1.70 26.34 0.29
N PRO A 145 -1.70 27.68 0.21
CA PRO A 145 -2.70 28.44 -0.56
C PRO A 145 -2.63 28.22 -2.08
N LYS A 146 -1.48 27.77 -2.59
CA LYS A 146 -1.27 27.46 -4.02
C LYS A 146 -1.91 26.14 -4.47
N HIS A 147 -2.36 25.30 -3.54
CA HIS A 147 -3.00 24.01 -3.84
C HIS A 147 -4.52 24.14 -3.97
N VAL A 148 -5.13 23.21 -4.71
CA VAL A 148 -6.60 23.10 -4.81
C VAL A 148 -7.10 22.29 -3.62
N TRP A 149 -8.05 22.87 -2.88
CA TRP A 149 -8.74 22.24 -1.76
C TRP A 149 -10.24 22.32 -2.03
N PRO A 150 -10.81 21.33 -2.75
CA PRO A 150 -12.19 21.37 -3.21
C PRO A 150 -13.19 21.27 -2.06
N ASP A 151 -14.39 21.84 -2.21
CA ASP A 151 -15.44 21.66 -1.21
C ASP A 151 -16.11 20.28 -1.30
N ASP A 152 -16.02 19.63 -2.47
CA ASP A 152 -16.47 18.25 -2.71
C ASP A 152 -15.29 17.36 -3.16
N PRO A 153 -14.45 16.86 -2.23
CA PRO A 153 -13.26 16.07 -2.56
C PRO A 153 -13.60 14.71 -3.16
N ALA A 154 -14.74 14.12 -2.82
CA ALA A 154 -15.15 12.80 -3.30
C ALA A 154 -15.46 12.81 -4.80
N ASN A 155 -15.97 13.92 -5.34
CA ASN A 155 -16.33 14.05 -6.76
C ASN A 155 -15.37 14.95 -7.57
N THR A 156 -14.32 15.49 -6.94
CA THR A 156 -13.36 16.36 -7.63
C THR A 156 -12.40 15.55 -8.49
N ALA A 157 -12.20 15.96 -9.74
CA ALA A 157 -11.23 15.33 -10.62
C ALA A 157 -9.83 15.27 -9.98
N PRO A 158 -9.17 14.09 -9.98
CA PRO A 158 -7.88 13.91 -9.35
C PRO A 158 -6.83 14.81 -9.99
N THR A 159 -6.09 15.56 -9.18
CA THR A 159 -5.04 16.46 -9.68
C THR A 159 -3.77 16.36 -8.85
N ARG A 160 -2.64 16.24 -9.54
CA ARG A 160 -1.30 16.42 -8.94
C ARG A 160 -0.83 17.88 -8.97
N ARG A 161 -1.56 18.76 -9.66
CA ARG A 161 -1.09 20.11 -10.02
C ARG A 161 -1.57 21.14 -9.01
N THR A 162 -0.70 22.11 -8.72
CA THR A 162 -1.05 23.37 -8.04
C THR A 162 -1.95 24.23 -8.94
N LYS A 163 -2.72 25.16 -8.36
CA LYS A 163 -3.55 26.10 -9.14
C LYS A 163 -2.68 26.81 -10.19
N LYS A 164 -3.08 26.75 -11.46
CA LYS A 164 -2.57 27.69 -12.46
C LYS A 164 -3.36 28.98 -12.26
N TYR A 165 -2.67 30.05 -11.90
CA TYR A 165 -3.21 31.39 -12.11
C TYR A 165 -3.17 31.64 -13.61
N SER A 166 -4.34 31.82 -14.21
CA SER A 166 -4.51 32.53 -15.49
C SER A 166 -4.96 33.93 -15.19
#